data_AF-K7FNB4-F1
#
_entry.id   AF-K7FNB4-F1
#
_cell.length_a   1.000
_cell.length_b   1.000
_cell.length_c   1.000
_cell.angle_alpha   90.00
_cell.angle_beta   90.00
_cell.angle_gamma   90.00
#
_symmetry.space_group_name_H-M   'P 1'
#
loop_
_entity.id
_entity.type
_entity.pdbx_description
1 polymer ?
#
loop_
_entity_poly.entity_id
_entity_poly.type
_entity_poly.pdbx_seq_one_letter_code
_entity_poly.pdbx_strand_id
1 'polypeptide(L)'
;MEPEGEPERERLLHTQRLKAAVHYTVGCLSQEVAEDKEIQFSKQSIAAISEITFRQCENFAKDLEMFARHGKRTIINTEDVKLLARRSNSLLRYITQKSEELALNNLEQKERKKKKSSAAKGRTTSDEQMEAGIAESEDSNMA
;
A
#
# COMPACT_ATOMS: atom_id res chain seq x y z
N MET A 1 41.15 -12.94 -1.86
CA MET A 1 40.21 -13.17 -0.76
C MET A 1 39.06 -12.21 -0.98
N GLU A 2 37.93 -12.70 -1.48
CA GLU A 2 36.67 -11.95 -1.43
C GLU A 2 36.29 -11.75 0.04
N PRO A 3 35.79 -10.58 0.46
CA PRO A 3 35.46 -10.34 1.87
C PRO A 3 34.18 -11.08 2.25
N GLU A 4 34.31 -12.21 2.94
CA GLU A 4 33.22 -13.10 3.41
C GLU A 4 32.17 -12.46 4.36
N GLY A 5 32.10 -11.14 4.52
CA GLY A 5 31.22 -10.46 5.49
C GLY A 5 30.36 -9.30 4.97
N GLU A 6 30.52 -8.89 3.71
CA GLU A 6 29.73 -7.78 3.13
C GLU A 6 28.22 -8.07 3.01
N PRO A 7 27.77 -9.22 2.46
CA PRO A 7 26.33 -9.49 2.31
C PRO A 7 25.62 -9.69 3.66
N GLU A 8 26.31 -10.22 4.67
CA GLU A 8 25.76 -10.37 6.01
C GLU A 8 25.61 -9.02 6.72
N ARG A 9 26.61 -8.14 6.60
CA ARG A 9 26.54 -6.78 7.14
C ARG A 9 25.40 -5.99 6.51
N GLU A 10 25.23 -6.06 5.18
CA GLU A 10 24.13 -5.37 4.49
C GLU A 10 22.77 -5.86 4.99
N ARG A 11 22.59 -7.18 5.12
CA ARG A 11 21.37 -7.79 5.65
C ARG A 11 21.07 -7.34 7.07
N LEU A 12 22.09 -7.25 7.92
CA LEU A 12 21.97 -6.76 9.29
C LEU A 12 21.50 -5.29 9.32
N LEU A 13 22.14 -4.42 8.55
CA LEU A 13 21.76 -3.00 8.46
C LEU A 13 20.33 -2.82 7.92
N HIS A 14 19.97 -3.60 6.90
CA HIS A 14 18.61 -3.61 6.35
C HIS A 14 17.58 -4.03 7.41
N THR A 15 17.86 -5.11 8.14
CA THR A 15 17.00 -5.62 9.21
C THR A 15 16.84 -4.59 10.32
N GLN A 16 17.92 -3.92 10.74
CA GLN A 16 17.86 -2.87 11.76
C GLN A 16 16.97 -1.70 11.32
N ARG A 17 17.07 -1.27 10.06
CA ARG A 17 16.19 -0.23 9.50
C ARG A 17 14.70 -0.63 9.55
N LEU A 18 14.38 -1.87 9.18
CA LEU A 18 13.00 -2.37 9.24
C LEU A 18 12.50 -2.44 10.69
N LYS A 19 13.32 -2.95 11.62
CA LYS A 19 12.98 -2.98 13.06
C LYS A 19 12.73 -1.58 13.60
N ALA A 20 13.56 -0.59 13.24
CA ALA A 20 13.38 0.79 13.66
C ALA A 20 12.07 1.39 13.13
N ALA A 21 11.73 1.14 11.86
CA ALA A 21 10.46 1.57 11.28
C ALA A 21 9.25 0.95 11.99
N VAL A 22 9.29 -0.35 12.27
CA VAL A 22 8.24 -1.04 13.05
C VAL A 22 8.14 -0.48 14.46
N HIS A 23 9.27 -0.25 15.14
CA HIS A 23 9.28 0.34 16.48
C HIS A 23 8.61 1.71 16.52
N TYR A 24 8.92 2.58 15.54
CA TYR A 24 8.29 3.89 15.43
C TYR A 24 6.76 3.78 15.33
N THR A 25 6.25 2.98 14.39
CA THR A 25 4.80 2.81 14.21
C THR A 25 4.13 2.16 15.43
N VAL A 26 4.77 1.17 16.06
CA VAL A 26 4.28 0.57 17.31
C VAL A 26 4.22 1.61 18.42
N GLY A 27 5.19 2.52 18.51
CA GLY A 27 5.16 3.64 19.44
C GLY A 27 3.94 4.56 19.22
N CYS A 28 3.67 4.95 17.97
CA CYS A 28 2.48 5.74 17.63
C CYS A 28 1.18 5.04 18.02
N LEU A 29 1.00 3.77 17.64
CA LEU A 29 -0.20 3.01 17.98
C LEU A 29 -0.34 2.78 19.50
N SER A 30 0.77 2.57 20.20
CA SER A 30 0.77 2.42 21.66
C SER A 30 0.36 3.72 22.36
N GLN A 31 0.73 4.87 21.79
CA GLN A 31 0.32 6.19 22.29
C GLN A 31 -1.20 6.38 22.14
N GLU A 32 -1.76 6.07 20.97
CA GLU A 32 -3.22 6.12 20.74
C GLU A 32 -3.98 5.24 21.76
N VAL A 33 -3.48 4.03 22.01
CA VAL A 33 -4.07 3.10 23.00
C VAL A 33 -3.88 3.60 24.43
N ALA A 34 -2.74 4.20 24.75
CA ALA A 34 -2.46 4.78 26.08
C ALA A 34 -3.44 5.91 26.41
N GLU A 35 -3.73 6.76 25.43
CA GLU A 35 -4.70 7.86 25.55
C GLU A 35 -6.13 7.33 25.69
N ASP A 36 -6.58 6.41 24.83
CA ASP A 36 -7.94 5.83 24.88
C ASP A 36 -8.22 5.06 26.18
N LYS A 37 -7.18 4.48 26.79
CA LYS A 37 -7.29 3.69 28.02
C LYS A 37 -6.85 4.42 29.28
N GLU A 38 -6.38 5.66 29.18
CA GLU A 38 -5.83 6.45 30.29
C GLU A 38 -4.72 5.71 31.07
N ILE A 39 -3.87 4.97 30.34
CA ILE A 39 -2.73 4.24 30.90
C ILE A 39 -1.40 4.77 30.33
N GLN A 40 -0.27 4.24 30.81
CA GLN A 40 1.05 4.56 30.28
C GLN A 40 1.80 3.27 29.94
N PHE A 41 2.48 3.25 28.79
CA PHE A 41 3.39 2.16 28.42
C PHE A 41 4.84 2.55 28.75
N SER A 42 5.58 1.62 29.37
CA SER A 42 7.02 1.79 29.52
C SER A 42 7.73 1.68 28.17
N LYS A 43 8.93 2.28 28.06
CA LYS A 43 9.77 2.16 26.85
C LYS A 43 10.10 0.69 26.54
N GLN A 44 10.32 -0.10 27.58
CA GLN A 44 10.62 -1.53 27.48
C GLN A 44 9.41 -2.32 26.97
N SER A 45 8.19 -1.97 27.41
CA SER A 45 6.96 -2.57 26.91
C SER A 45 6.76 -2.31 25.42
N ILE A 46 6.95 -1.06 24.97
CA ILE A 46 6.87 -0.69 23.54
C ILE A 46 7.93 -1.45 22.72
N ALA A 47 9.17 -1.51 23.22
CA ALA A 47 10.24 -2.27 22.58
C ALA A 47 9.90 -3.77 22.47
N ALA A 48 9.32 -4.37 23.51
CA ALA A 48 8.91 -5.77 23.50
C ALA A 48 7.78 -6.02 22.50
N ILE A 49 6.76 -5.15 22.45
CA ILE A 49 5.66 -5.24 21.45
C ILE A 49 6.23 -5.11 20.03
N SER A 50 7.18 -4.20 19.81
CA SER A 50 7.87 -4.03 18.53
C SER A 50 8.59 -5.31 18.10
N GLU A 51 9.36 -5.93 19.00
CA GLU A 51 10.08 -7.17 18.68
C GLU A 51 9.14 -8.37 18.46
N ILE A 52 8.05 -8.46 19.21
CA ILE A 52 7.00 -9.48 19.00
C ILE A 52 6.36 -9.29 17.62
N THR A 53 5.97 -8.06 17.29
CA THR A 53 5.35 -7.72 15.99
C THR A 53 6.28 -8.05 14.84
N PHE A 54 7.56 -7.68 14.93
CA PHE A 54 8.55 -7.96 13.89
C PHE A 54 8.73 -9.47 13.67
N ARG A 55 8.83 -10.27 14.74
CA ARG A 55 8.91 -11.74 14.62
C ARG A 55 7.61 -12.36 14.09
N GLN A 56 6.47 -11.80 14.44
CA GLN A 56 5.17 -12.29 13.96
C GLN A 56 5.01 -12.15 12.44
N CYS A 57 5.65 -11.14 11.82
CA CYS A 57 5.67 -10.99 10.37
C CYS A 57 6.28 -12.21 9.65
N GLU A 58 7.26 -12.89 10.26
CA GLU A 58 7.85 -14.09 9.67
C GLU A 58 6.82 -15.23 9.58
N ASN A 59 6.04 -15.43 10.64
CA ASN A 59 4.96 -16.41 10.65
C ASN A 59 3.90 -16.06 9.60
N PHE A 60 3.48 -14.78 9.55
CA PHE A 60 2.51 -14.32 8.55
C PHE A 60 3.01 -14.52 7.12
N ALA A 61 4.26 -14.18 6.82
CA ALA A 61 4.82 -14.35 5.48
C ALA A 61 4.83 -15.82 5.03
N LYS A 62 5.27 -16.73 5.92
CA LYS A 62 5.30 -18.18 5.63
C LYS A 62 3.89 -18.74 5.43
N ASP A 63 2.96 -18.39 6.31
CA ASP A 63 1.57 -18.86 6.20
C ASP A 63 0.91 -18.36 4.91
N LEU A 64 1.07 -17.08 4.57
CA LEU A 64 0.51 -16.50 3.34
C LEU A 64 1.08 -17.17 2.08
N GLU A 65 2.39 -17.43 2.05
CA GLU A 65 3.01 -18.18 0.95
C GLU A 65 2.43 -19.60 0.85
N MET A 66 2.28 -20.29 1.97
CA MET A 66 1.70 -21.63 2.01
C MET A 66 0.24 -21.65 1.56
N PHE A 67 -0.57 -20.66 1.94
CA PHE A 67 -1.97 -20.54 1.52
C PHE A 67 -2.10 -20.28 0.02
N ALA A 68 -1.28 -19.38 -0.52
CA ALA A 68 -1.23 -19.14 -1.96
C ALA A 68 -0.84 -20.41 -2.72
N ARG A 69 0.19 -21.11 -2.26
CA ARG A 69 0.66 -22.39 -2.84
C ARG A 69 -0.40 -23.49 -2.77
N HIS A 70 -1.13 -23.58 -1.66
CA HIS A 70 -2.25 -24.52 -1.51
C HIS A 70 -3.34 -24.27 -2.58
N GLY A 71 -3.60 -22.99 -2.88
CA GLY A 71 -4.47 -22.58 -3.98
C GLY A 71 -3.84 -22.68 -5.38
N LYS A 72 -2.69 -23.36 -5.55
CA LYS A 72 -1.91 -23.45 -6.80
C LYS A 72 -1.54 -22.09 -7.40
N ARG A 73 -1.36 -21.07 -6.57
CA ARG A 73 -0.94 -19.71 -6.94
C ARG A 73 0.46 -19.41 -6.42
N THR A 74 1.14 -18.48 -7.08
CA THR A 74 2.42 -17.89 -6.61
C THR A 74 2.24 -16.47 -6.10
N ILE A 75 1.08 -15.86 -6.34
CA ILE A 75 0.73 -14.50 -5.92
C ILE A 75 -0.29 -14.59 -4.78
N ILE A 76 0.05 -13.97 -3.65
CA ILE A 76 -0.81 -13.85 -2.47
C ILE A 76 -1.98 -12.90 -2.80
N ASN A 77 -3.19 -13.26 -2.38
CA ASN A 77 -4.39 -12.44 -2.54
C ASN A 77 -5.11 -12.21 -1.20
N THR A 78 -6.24 -11.50 -1.23
CA THR A 78 -7.02 -11.17 -0.03
C THR A 78 -7.62 -12.38 0.66
N GLU A 79 -7.88 -13.48 -0.06
CA GLU A 79 -8.42 -14.71 0.54
C GLU A 79 -7.38 -15.41 1.41
N ASP A 80 -6.10 -15.35 1.03
CA ASP A 80 -5.00 -15.86 1.87
C ASP A 80 -4.90 -15.07 3.19
N VAL A 81 -5.10 -13.75 3.13
CA VAL A 81 -5.10 -12.88 4.32
C VAL A 81 -6.32 -13.14 5.21
N LYS A 82 -7.50 -13.36 4.64
CA LYS A 82 -8.69 -13.76 5.40
C LYS A 82 -8.46 -15.11 6.09
N LEU A 83 -7.81 -16.06 5.41
CA LEU A 83 -7.50 -17.37 5.98
C LEU A 83 -6.56 -17.27 7.19
N LEU A 84 -5.64 -16.30 7.20
CA LEU A 84 -4.78 -16.01 8.34
C LEU A 84 -5.59 -15.64 9.61
N ALA A 85 -6.71 -14.95 9.44
CA ALA A 85 -7.60 -14.52 10.53
C ALA A 85 -8.62 -15.58 10.99
N ARG A 86 -8.68 -16.76 10.33
CA ARG A 86 -9.76 -17.76 10.48
C ARG A 86 -10.01 -18.27 11.90
N ARG A 87 -9.02 -18.20 12.78
CA ARG A 87 -9.11 -18.75 14.15
C ARG A 87 -9.93 -17.87 15.09
N SER A 88 -10.18 -16.62 14.72
CA SER A 88 -10.97 -15.67 15.50
C SER A 88 -12.07 -15.07 14.65
N ASN A 89 -13.34 -15.38 14.97
CA ASN A 89 -14.48 -14.90 14.20
C ASN A 89 -14.60 -13.37 14.19
N SER A 90 -14.27 -12.71 15.30
CA SER A 90 -14.29 -11.24 15.37
C SER A 90 -13.22 -10.62 14.48
N LEU A 91 -12.01 -11.20 14.47
CA LEU A 91 -10.91 -10.75 13.62
C LEU A 91 -11.21 -11.03 12.14
N LEU A 92 -11.70 -12.22 11.79
CA LEU A 92 -12.08 -12.58 10.43
C LEU A 92 -13.13 -11.61 9.87
N ARG A 93 -14.14 -11.26 10.67
CA ARG A 93 -15.16 -10.28 10.27
C ARG A 93 -14.55 -8.90 10.03
N TYR A 94 -13.70 -8.44 10.95
CA TYR A 94 -13.03 -7.14 10.81
C TYR A 94 -12.15 -7.06 9.55
N ILE A 95 -11.33 -8.09 9.31
CA ILE A 95 -10.45 -8.15 8.13
C ILE A 95 -11.25 -8.26 6.84
N THR A 96 -12.34 -9.03 6.83
CA THR A 96 -13.24 -9.14 5.67
C THR A 96 -13.85 -7.78 5.33
N GLN A 97 -14.38 -7.07 6.33
CA GLN A 97 -14.92 -5.72 6.14
C GLN A 97 -13.85 -4.77 5.57
N LYS A 98 -12.63 -4.78 6.12
CA LYS A 98 -11.54 -3.95 5.59
C LYS A 98 -11.15 -4.31 4.15
N SER A 99 -11.22 -5.59 3.78
CA SER A 99 -11.00 -6.03 2.39
C SER A 99 -12.05 -5.47 1.44
N GLU A 100 -13.31 -5.40 1.86
CA GLU A 100 -14.42 -4.86 1.07
C GLU A 100 -14.29 -3.33 0.91
N GLU A 101 -13.99 -2.61 2.00
CA GLU A 101 -13.71 -1.17 1.98
C GLU A 101 -12.57 -0.83 1.00
N LEU A 102 -11.49 -1.61 0.99
CA LEU A 102 -10.39 -1.44 0.04
C LEU A 102 -10.79 -1.71 -1.41
N ALA A 103 -11.64 -2.72 -1.64
CA ALA A 103 -12.14 -3.03 -2.99
C ALA A 103 -12.98 -1.86 -3.56
N LEU A 104 -13.86 -1.28 -2.74
CA LEU A 104 -14.67 -0.11 -3.11
C LEU A 104 -13.79 1.11 -3.40
N ASN A 105 -12.83 1.42 -2.52
CA ASN A 105 -11.90 2.54 -2.71
C ASN A 105 -11.09 2.40 -4.01
N ASN A 106 -10.68 1.18 -4.37
CA ASN A 106 -9.96 0.91 -5.60
C ASN A 106 -10.83 1.10 -6.86
N LEU A 107 -12.12 0.78 -6.79
CA LEU A 107 -13.07 1.04 -7.87
C LEU A 107 -13.25 2.55 -8.08
N GLU A 108 -13.50 3.30 -7.01
CA GLU A 108 -13.65 4.76 -7.07
C GLU A 108 -12.42 5.44 -7.65
N GLN A 109 -11.22 5.03 -7.23
CA GLN A 109 -9.97 5.57 -7.78
C GLN A 109 -9.81 5.27 -9.27
N LYS A 110 -10.21 4.08 -9.73
CA LYS A 110 -10.18 3.73 -11.17
C LYS A 110 -11.15 4.58 -11.97
N GLU A 111 -12.36 4.83 -11.46
CA GLU A 111 -13.33 5.71 -12.12
C GLU A 111 -12.85 7.16 -12.18
N ARG A 112 -12.27 7.69 -11.09
CA ARG A 112 -11.66 9.03 -11.07
C ARG A 112 -10.53 9.15 -12.07
N LYS A 113 -9.68 8.13 -12.21
CA LYS A 113 -8.60 8.10 -13.22
C LYS A 113 -9.17 8.08 -14.65
N LYS A 114 -10.20 7.27 -14.91
CA LYS A 114 -10.88 7.23 -16.22
C LYS A 114 -11.49 8.59 -16.60
N LYS A 115 -12.20 9.24 -15.66
CA LYS A 115 -12.78 10.58 -15.87
C LYS A 115 -11.72 11.65 -16.15
N LYS A 116 -10.56 11.61 -15.46
CA LYS A 116 -9.43 12.51 -15.75
C LYS A 116 -8.82 12.28 -17.12
N SER A 117 -8.66 11.02 -17.55
CA SER A 117 -8.15 10.70 -18.88
C SER A 117 -9.11 11.07 -20.02
N SER A 118 -10.43 10.93 -19.82
CA SER A 118 -11.43 11.34 -20.82
C SER A 118 -11.55 12.87 -20.93
N ALA A 119 -11.42 13.60 -19.82
CA ALA A 119 -11.40 15.06 -19.83
C ALA A 119 -10.15 15.63 -20.52
N ALA A 120 -8.99 14.98 -20.36
CA ALA A 120 -7.78 15.36 -21.08
C ALA A 120 -7.89 15.13 -22.60
N LYS A 121 -8.51 14.03 -23.02
CA LYS A 121 -8.70 13.70 -24.45
C LYS A 121 -9.71 14.59 -25.16
N GLY A 122 -10.72 15.11 -24.45
CA GLY A 122 -11.68 16.07 -25.00
C GLY A 122 -11.10 17.48 -25.21
N ARG A 123 -10.00 17.82 -24.53
CA ARG A 123 -9.30 19.11 -24.69
C ARG A 123 -8.39 19.12 -25.94
N THR A 124 -7.78 17.99 -26.27
CA THR A 124 -6.91 17.89 -27.46
C THR A 124 -7.69 17.95 -28.77
N THR A 125 -8.92 17.43 -28.80
CA THR A 125 -9.78 17.49 -30.00
C THR A 125 -10.39 18.86 -30.26
N SER A 126 -10.44 19.74 -29.26
CA SER A 126 -10.93 21.11 -29.43
C SER A 126 -9.86 22.04 -30.05
N ASP A 127 -8.59 21.79 -29.76
CA ASP A 127 -7.48 22.59 -30.29
C ASP A 127 -7.17 22.28 -31.78
N GLU A 128 -7.32 21.03 -32.24
CA GLU A 128 -7.15 20.67 -33.66
C GLU A 128 -8.24 21.25 -34.58
N GLN A 129 -9.44 21.54 -34.07
CA GLN A 129 -10.52 22.14 -34.86
C GLN A 129 -10.42 23.68 -34.94
N MET A 130 -9.59 24.32 -34.12
CA MET A 130 -9.40 25.78 -34.15
C MET A 130 -8.34 26.21 -35.17
N GLU A 131 -7.33 25.38 -35.47
CA GLU A 131 -6.30 25.72 -36.48
C GLU A 131 -6.78 25.65 -37.93
N ALA A 132 -7.78 24.81 -38.25
CA ALA A 132 -8.29 24.69 -39.63
C ALA A 132 -9.19 25.87 -40.06
N GLY A 133 -9.58 26.76 -39.14
CA GLY A 133 -10.50 27.87 -39.40
C GLY A 133 -9.84 29.22 -39.74
N ILE A 134 -8.51 29.33 -39.72
CA ILE A 134 -7.80 30.62 -39.87
C ILE A 134 -7.22 30.82 -41.29
N ALA A 135 -7.27 29.80 -42.17
CA ALA A 135 -6.63 29.85 -43.48
C ALA A 135 -7.47 30.46 -44.63
N GLU A 136 -8.70 30.92 -44.40
CA GLU A 136 -9.54 31.52 -45.45
C GLU A 136 -10.09 32.90 -45.05
N SER A 137 -9.22 33.88 -44.81
CA SER A 137 -9.56 35.29 -45.05
C SER A 137 -8.30 36.14 -44.95
N GLU A 138 -7.73 36.51 -46.10
CA GLU A 138 -7.14 37.82 -46.39
C GLU A 138 -6.45 37.77 -47.75
N ASP A 139 -7.26 37.77 -48.80
CA ASP A 139 -6.83 38.19 -50.14
C ASP A 139 -7.61 39.47 -50.46
N SER A 140 -7.04 40.62 -50.13
CA SER A 140 -7.49 41.92 -50.65
C SER A 140 -6.42 43.01 -50.48
N ASN A 141 -5.66 43.19 -51.56
CA ASN A 141 -5.41 44.46 -52.21
C ASN A 141 -4.45 45.48 -51.56
N MET A 142 -3.30 45.71 -52.20
CA MET A 142 -3.01 47.02 -52.81
C MET A 142 -1.88 46.88 -53.85
N ALA A 143 -2.23 47.10 -55.13
CA ALA A 143 -1.34 47.57 -56.18
C ALA A 143 -1.85 48.93 -56.65
#